data_AF-A0A951D015-F1
#
_entry.id   AF-A0A951D015-F1
#
_cell.length_a   1.000
_cell.length_b   1.000
_cell.length_c   1.000
_cell.angle_alpha   90.00
_cell.angle_beta   90.00
_cell.angle_gamma   90.00
#
_symmetry.space_group_name_H-M   'P 1'
#
loop_
_entity.id
_entity.type
_entity.pdbx_description
1 polymer ?
#
loop_
_entity_poly.entity_id
_entity_poly.type
_entity_poly.pdbx_seq_one_letter_code
_entity_poly.pdbx_strand_id
1 'polypeptide(L)'
;MAELTDIRETVREKYAAAVRAAAEPNITAGRGGCCGSGEPSCGLADAAGVFGGGLYDEATGADIPEAALNASLGCGVPSAVADLSDGETVLDLGSGAGADVLISARRV
;
A
#
# COMPACT_ATOMS: atom_id res chain seq x y z
N MET A 1 -8.33 16.32 -22.22
CA MET A 1 -7.77 14.97 -22.44
C MET A 1 -6.27 14.93 -22.16
N ALA A 2 -5.45 15.84 -22.72
CA ALA A 2 -4.01 15.92 -22.42
C ALA A 2 -3.69 16.11 -20.92
N GLU A 3 -4.40 17.02 -20.24
CA GLU A 3 -4.28 17.28 -18.79
C GLU A 3 -4.52 16.03 -17.91
N LEU A 4 -5.49 15.18 -18.26
CA LEU A 4 -5.76 13.95 -17.49
C LEU A 4 -4.66 12.89 -17.68
N THR A 5 -4.03 12.85 -18.84
CA THR A 5 -2.90 11.95 -19.09
C THR A 5 -1.70 12.36 -18.26
N ASP A 6 -1.43 13.67 -18.17
CA ASP A 6 -0.31 14.22 -17.39
C ASP A 6 -0.44 13.91 -15.88
N ILE A 7 -1.64 14.07 -15.32
CA ILE A 7 -1.91 13.73 -13.92
C ILE A 7 -1.73 12.22 -13.68
N ARG A 8 -2.22 11.36 -14.58
CA ARG A 8 -2.08 9.91 -14.44
C ARG A 8 -0.64 9.45 -14.47
N GLU A 9 0.17 10.03 -15.36
CA GLU A 9 1.60 9.71 -15.43
C GLU A 9 2.34 10.23 -14.19
N THR A 10 2.01 11.44 -13.71
CA THR A 10 2.56 11.95 -12.44
C THR A 10 2.26 10.99 -11.28
N VAL A 11 1.02 10.51 -11.15
CA VAL A 11 0.65 9.54 -10.10
C VAL A 11 1.42 8.22 -10.29
N ARG A 12 1.50 7.70 -11.52
CA ARG A 12 2.23 6.46 -11.84
C ARG A 12 3.70 6.57 -11.42
N GLU A 13 4.36 7.67 -11.77
CA GLU A 13 5.77 7.90 -11.44
C GLU A 13 6.00 7.96 -9.93
N LYS A 14 5.10 8.62 -9.18
CA LYS A 14 5.20 8.71 -7.72
C LYS A 14 5.04 7.36 -7.04
N TYR A 15 4.05 6.56 -7.43
CA TYR A 15 3.88 5.20 -6.92
C TYR A 15 5.08 4.31 -7.27
N ALA A 16 5.59 4.39 -8.51
CA ALA A 16 6.76 3.62 -8.92
C ALA A 16 8.02 3.99 -8.14
N ALA A 17 8.24 5.29 -7.88
CA ALA A 17 9.37 5.75 -7.07
C ALA A 17 9.30 5.23 -5.64
N ALA A 18 8.11 5.23 -5.03
CA ALA A 18 7.89 4.72 -3.68
C ALA A 18 8.20 3.20 -3.56
N VAL A 19 7.75 2.39 -4.53
CA VAL A 19 8.04 0.95 -4.57
C VAL A 19 9.54 0.68 -4.77
N ARG A 20 10.20 1.42 -5.67
CA ARG A 20 11.65 1.29 -5.87
C ARG A 20 12.44 1.62 -4.61
N ALA A 21 12.06 2.68 -3.90
CA ALA A 21 12.68 3.05 -2.64
C ALA A 21 12.50 1.98 -1.55
N ALA A 22 11.32 1.36 -1.47
CA ALA A 22 11.03 0.27 -0.53
C ALA A 22 11.78 -1.03 -0.86
N ALA A 23 12.26 -1.20 -2.10
CA ALA A 23 13.08 -2.34 -2.51
C ALA A 23 14.57 -2.18 -2.16
N GLU A 24 15.02 -0.99 -1.77
CA GLU A 24 16.41 -0.76 -1.40
C GLU A 24 16.68 -1.17 0.06
N PRO A 25 17.70 -2.01 0.33
CA PRO A 25 17.92 -2.64 1.63
C PRO A 25 18.35 -1.69 2.77
N ASN A 26 18.46 -0.38 2.51
CA ASN A 26 18.96 0.61 3.48
C ASN A 26 18.05 1.83 3.66
N ILE A 27 16.86 1.85 3.07
CA ILE A 27 15.88 2.92 3.30
C ILE A 27 14.79 2.35 4.21
N THR A 28 14.86 2.70 5.50
CA THR A 28 13.67 2.69 6.35
C THR A 28 12.63 3.55 5.66
N ALA A 29 11.55 2.93 5.18
CA ALA A 29 10.37 3.60 4.63
C ALA A 29 10.01 4.79 5.53
N GLY A 30 10.39 6.00 5.08
CA GLY A 30 10.40 7.18 5.93
C GLY A 30 9.93 8.44 5.21
N ARG A 31 8.74 8.90 5.65
CA ARG A 31 8.22 10.28 5.78
C ARG A 31 7.54 10.96 4.58
N GLY A 32 6.21 10.83 4.49
CA GLY A 32 5.32 11.53 3.54
C GLY A 32 4.26 10.66 2.81
N GLY A 33 3.16 10.28 3.48
CA GLY A 33 2.11 9.46 2.87
C GLY A 33 1.43 10.13 1.66
N CYS A 34 0.96 9.33 0.69
CA CYS A 34 0.32 9.81 -0.54
C CYS A 34 -1.03 10.54 -0.31
N CYS A 35 -1.64 10.42 0.88
CA CYS A 35 -2.96 11.00 1.18
C CYS A 35 -2.98 11.94 2.41
N GLY A 36 -1.83 12.47 2.83
CA GLY A 36 -1.75 13.47 3.90
C GLY A 36 -2.06 14.89 3.39
N SER A 37 -2.93 15.61 4.11
CA SER A 37 -3.25 17.03 3.84
C SER A 37 -2.15 17.95 4.34
N GLY A 38 -1.13 18.20 3.50
CA GLY A 38 -0.13 19.24 3.73
C GLY A 38 1.22 18.88 3.13
N GLU A 39 1.50 19.42 1.94
CA GLU A 39 2.74 19.32 1.15
C GLU A 39 3.00 18.00 0.38
N PRO A 40 3.50 18.09 -0.89
CA PRO A 40 3.71 16.94 -1.77
C PRO A 40 5.02 16.22 -1.41
N SER A 41 5.14 15.73 -0.19
CA SER A 41 6.25 14.88 0.21
C SER A 41 5.80 13.43 0.12
N CYS A 42 6.35 12.70 -0.84
CA CYS A 42 6.21 11.26 -0.98
C CYS A 42 7.33 10.55 -0.20
N GLY A 43 7.05 10.17 1.04
CA GLY A 43 7.85 9.25 1.85
C GLY A 43 6.96 8.28 2.64
N LEU A 44 7.35 7.02 2.68
CA LEU A 44 6.48 5.97 3.18
C LEU A 44 6.42 6.02 4.72
N ALA A 45 5.23 5.79 5.29
CA ALA A 45 4.89 5.93 6.72
C ALA A 45 4.88 7.38 7.27
N ASP A 46 3.75 7.75 7.89
CA ASP A 46 3.74 8.85 8.84
C ASP A 46 4.22 8.35 10.21
N ALA A 47 4.69 9.26 11.05
CA ALA A 47 5.08 8.91 12.43
C ALA A 47 3.88 8.48 13.30
N ALA A 48 2.66 8.54 12.76
CA ALA A 48 1.41 8.26 13.47
C ALA A 48 0.82 6.87 13.13
N GLY A 49 1.44 6.11 12.21
CA GLY A 49 0.97 4.78 11.80
C GLY A 49 -0.32 4.79 10.95
N VAL A 50 -0.65 5.90 10.29
CA VAL A 50 -1.90 6.05 9.52
C VAL A 50 -1.79 5.46 8.11
N PHE A 51 -0.58 5.25 7.61
CA PHE A 51 -0.32 4.74 6.26
C PHE A 51 0.69 3.61 6.22
N GLY A 52 0.49 2.69 5.28
CA GLY A 52 1.43 1.64 4.88
C GLY A 52 1.34 0.36 5.70
N GLY A 53 2.39 -0.46 5.64
CA GLY A 53 2.40 -1.82 6.20
C GLY A 53 2.14 -1.91 7.71
N GLY A 54 2.39 -0.83 8.46
CA GLY A 54 2.13 -0.78 9.90
C GLY A 54 0.64 -0.83 10.30
N LEU A 55 -0.28 -0.79 9.32
CA LEU A 55 -1.71 -0.95 9.55
C LEU A 55 -2.13 -2.41 9.75
N TYR A 56 -1.35 -3.36 9.25
CA TYR A 56 -1.62 -4.78 9.41
C TYR A 56 -1.01 -5.27 10.73
N ASP A 57 -1.78 -6.00 11.52
CA ASP A 57 -1.24 -6.62 12.74
C ASP A 57 -0.20 -7.70 12.42
N GLU A 58 0.61 -8.08 13.41
CA GLU A 58 1.68 -9.05 13.23
C GLU A 58 1.16 -10.40 12.71
N ALA A 59 -0.02 -10.82 13.14
CA ALA A 59 -0.61 -12.09 12.72
C ALA A 59 -1.00 -12.08 11.24
N THR A 60 -1.59 -10.99 10.76
CA THR A 60 -2.01 -10.80 9.37
C THR A 60 -0.81 -10.57 8.46
N GLY A 61 0.20 -9.84 8.94
CA GLY A 61 1.41 -9.51 8.18
C GLY A 61 2.44 -10.64 8.10
N ALA A 62 2.48 -11.57 9.07
CA ALA A 62 3.53 -12.59 9.16
C ALA A 62 3.71 -13.44 7.90
N ASP A 63 2.61 -13.76 7.21
CA ASP A 63 2.62 -14.60 6.03
C ASP A 63 2.65 -13.80 4.71
N ILE A 64 2.79 -12.48 4.79
CA ILE A 64 2.84 -11.59 3.62
C ILE A 64 4.31 -11.25 3.33
N PRO A 65 4.74 -11.24 2.06
CA PRO A 65 6.10 -10.84 1.71
C PRO A 65 6.42 -9.46 2.29
N GLU A 66 7.54 -9.35 2.99
CA GLU A 66 7.97 -8.11 3.64
C GLU A 66 8.02 -6.94 2.63
N ALA A 67 8.45 -7.22 1.40
CA ALA A 67 8.45 -6.25 0.31
C ALA A 67 7.05 -5.69 0.00
N ALA A 68 5.98 -6.49 0.11
CA ALA A 68 4.61 -6.04 -0.11
C ALA A 68 4.11 -5.16 1.04
N LEU A 69 4.49 -5.46 2.28
CA LEU A 69 4.18 -4.64 3.45
C LEU A 69 4.95 -3.32 3.43
N ASN A 70 6.26 -3.37 3.16
CA ASN A 70 7.16 -2.20 3.11
C ASN A 70 6.80 -1.24 1.97
N ALA A 71 6.30 -1.77 0.84
CA ALA A 71 5.84 -0.97 -0.28
C ALA A 71 4.32 -0.67 -0.23
N SER A 72 3.63 -1.01 0.87
CA SER A 72 2.23 -0.63 1.04
C SER A 72 2.11 0.87 1.27
N LEU A 73 1.15 1.48 0.58
CA LEU A 73 0.88 2.92 0.58
C LEU A 73 -0.56 3.25 0.99
N GLY A 74 -1.32 2.23 1.40
CA GLY A 74 -2.73 2.36 1.80
C GLY A 74 -2.90 3.02 3.15
N CYS A 75 -4.12 3.50 3.44
CA CYS A 75 -4.50 4.14 4.70
C CYS A 75 -5.52 3.33 5.51
N GLY A 76 -5.79 2.09 5.11
CA GLY A 76 -6.75 1.22 5.75
C GLY A 76 -6.45 -0.24 5.49
N VAL A 77 -7.24 -1.11 6.12
CA VAL A 77 -7.16 -2.57 6.02
C VAL A 77 -8.54 -3.09 5.61
N PRO A 78 -8.93 -3.02 4.32
CA PRO A 78 -10.26 -3.43 3.87
C PRO A 78 -10.58 -4.89 4.22
N SER A 79 -9.55 -5.75 4.21
CA SER A 79 -9.68 -7.14 4.62
C SER A 79 -10.13 -7.27 6.08
N ALA A 80 -9.72 -6.41 7.01
CA ALA A 80 -10.07 -6.52 8.42
C ALA A 80 -11.59 -6.38 8.70
N VAL A 81 -12.33 -5.75 7.79
CA VAL A 81 -13.79 -5.54 7.93
C VAL A 81 -14.61 -6.31 6.90
N ALA A 82 -13.96 -6.98 5.95
CA ALA A 82 -14.63 -7.83 4.96
C ALA A 82 -14.92 -9.22 5.56
N ASP A 83 -16.16 -9.68 5.45
CA ASP A 83 -16.58 -11.03 5.83
C ASP A 83 -16.35 -11.99 4.65
N LEU A 84 -15.09 -12.31 4.41
CA LEU A 84 -14.66 -13.19 3.32
C LEU A 84 -14.85 -14.67 3.67
N SER A 85 -15.32 -15.45 2.70
CA SER A 85 -15.54 -16.90 2.81
C SER A 85 -14.85 -17.69 1.69
N ASP A 86 -14.50 -18.94 1.98
CA ASP A 86 -13.94 -19.89 1.02
C ASP A 86 -14.80 -19.99 -0.26
N GLY A 87 -14.15 -19.90 -1.42
CA GLY A 87 -14.75 -19.96 -2.74
C GLY A 87 -15.21 -18.61 -3.30
N GLU A 88 -15.08 -17.51 -2.56
CA GLU A 88 -15.44 -16.18 -3.04
C GLU A 88 -14.41 -15.60 -4.02
N THR A 89 -14.86 -14.68 -4.88
CA THR A 89 -13.98 -13.93 -5.78
C THR A 89 -13.81 -12.51 -5.27
N VAL A 90 -12.56 -12.10 -5.07
CA VAL A 90 -12.20 -10.75 -4.57
C VAL A 90 -11.54 -9.93 -5.68
N LEU A 91 -11.94 -8.66 -5.80
CA LEU A 91 -11.31 -7.66 -6.67
C LEU A 91 -10.73 -6.54 -5.81
N ASP A 92 -9.42 -6.37 -5.89
CA ASP A 92 -8.72 -5.26 -5.24
C ASP A 92 -8.46 -4.12 -6.24
N LEU A 93 -9.12 -2.98 -6.02
CA LEU A 93 -9.00 -1.79 -6.85
C LEU A 93 -7.91 -0.87 -6.30
N GLY A 94 -6.72 -0.96 -6.92
CA GLY A 94 -5.54 -0.22 -6.46
C GLY A 94 -4.62 -1.06 -5.59
N SER A 95 -4.43 -2.33 -5.97
CA SER A 95 -3.69 -3.33 -5.19
C SER A 95 -2.25 -2.97 -4.82
N GLY A 96 -1.64 -1.99 -5.50
CA GLY A 96 -0.31 -1.51 -5.16
C GLY A 96 0.73 -2.63 -5.13
N ALA A 97 1.41 -2.79 -4.00
CA ALA A 97 2.38 -3.86 -3.78
C ALA A 97 1.74 -5.24 -3.49
N GLY A 98 0.41 -5.31 -3.37
CA GLY A 98 -0.36 -6.55 -3.29
C GLY A 98 -0.69 -7.03 -1.87
N ALA A 99 -0.45 -6.23 -0.83
CA ALA A 99 -0.71 -6.66 0.55
C ALA A 99 -2.16 -7.12 0.75
N ASP A 100 -3.15 -6.30 0.38
CA ASP A 100 -4.57 -6.66 0.54
C ASP A 100 -5.00 -7.84 -0.32
N VAL A 101 -4.51 -7.96 -1.57
CA VAL A 101 -4.73 -9.14 -2.42
C VAL A 101 -4.22 -10.41 -1.75
N LEU A 102 -2.98 -10.38 -1.24
CA LEU A 102 -2.34 -11.57 -0.65
C LEU A 102 -2.99 -11.96 0.67
N ILE A 103 -3.45 -10.99 1.46
CA ILE A 103 -4.24 -11.24 2.67
C ILE A 103 -5.60 -11.84 2.29
N SER A 104 -6.27 -11.27 1.28
CA SER A 104 -7.59 -11.74 0.83
C SER A 104 -7.52 -13.16 0.27
N ALA A 105 -6.49 -13.49 -0.51
CA ALA A 105 -6.27 -14.81 -1.10
C ALA A 105 -6.10 -15.94 -0.07
N ARG A 106 -5.89 -15.62 1.21
CA ARG A 106 -5.80 -16.60 2.30
C ARG A 106 -7.14 -16.84 2.99
N ARG A 107 -8.18 -16.09 2.63
CA ARG A 107 -9.49 -16.07 3.28
C ARG A 107 -10.64 -16.47 2.35
N VAL A 108 -10.33 -16.76 1.09
CA VAL A 108 -11.26 -17.19 0.04
C VAL A 108 -10.73 -18.42 -0.68
#